data_AF-A0A1W0B5Z0-F1
#
_entry.id   AF-A0A1W0B5Z0-F1
#
_cell.length_a   1.000
_cell.length_b   1.000
_cell.length_c   1.000
_cell.angle_alpha   90.00
_cell.angle_beta   90.00
_cell.angle_gamma   90.00
#
_symmetry.space_group_name_H-M   'P 1'
#
loop_
_entity.id
_entity.type
_entity.pdbx_description
1 polymer ?
#
loop_
_entity_poly.entity_id
_entity_poly.type
_entity_poly.pdbx_seq_one_letter_code
_entity_poly.pdbx_strand_id
1 'polypeptide(L)'
;MGGGQQPSYGPPGTGPAPEQRIYGYQAAAGVPGSLDVGHSLSYGWEKFRRNPGPWVAVTSLGLVLYLLFVLIVRIFEPTTLVPLVLIFLVVMAGLWLLQAALVRGALYETDGYRSAFGSYFHLPNVGNVLLTALLAFSATSLASALCLVPGIAIGIGCVFSLHFVVDQDEGPIEAIRSSVLLVLANIWPVLLLVGSVIVMTFLGALLCGFGLLIAGPVSAIAVTYAYRTLTGGPVSDV
;
A
#
# COMPACT_ATOMS: atom_id res chain seq x y z
N MET A 1 -34.19 -48.62 -14.54
CA MET A 1 -35.04 -47.46 -14.21
C MET A 1 -34.15 -46.43 -13.53
N GLY A 2 -33.96 -45.27 -14.16
CA GLY A 2 -33.10 -44.19 -13.66
C GLY A 2 -33.06 -43.08 -14.68
N GLY A 3 -34.13 -42.27 -14.72
CA GLY A 3 -34.28 -41.17 -15.66
C GLY A 3 -33.33 -40.02 -15.32
N GLY A 4 -32.51 -39.61 -16.28
CA GLY A 4 -31.74 -38.39 -16.19
C GLY A 4 -32.64 -37.18 -16.35
N GLN A 5 -32.61 -36.25 -15.38
CA GLN A 5 -33.26 -34.96 -15.50
C GLN A 5 -32.50 -34.10 -16.51
N GLN A 6 -33.15 -33.72 -17.61
CA GLN A 6 -32.65 -32.72 -18.55
C GLN A 6 -32.77 -31.31 -17.92
N PRO A 7 -31.77 -30.43 -18.09
CA PRO A 7 -31.90 -29.05 -17.66
C PRO A 7 -32.92 -28.30 -18.53
N SER A 8 -33.95 -27.74 -17.88
CA SER A 8 -34.96 -26.87 -18.50
C SER A 8 -34.35 -25.49 -18.75
N TYR A 9 -34.10 -25.14 -20.01
CA TYR A 9 -33.68 -23.78 -20.39
C TYR A 9 -34.90 -22.85 -20.46
N GLY A 10 -34.83 -21.74 -19.73
CA GLY A 10 -35.82 -20.66 -19.77
C GLY A 10 -35.77 -19.84 -21.08
N PRO A 11 -36.77 -18.97 -21.31
CA PRO A 11 -36.93 -18.23 -22.56
C PRO A 11 -35.72 -17.34 -22.89
N PRO A 12 -35.45 -17.08 -24.20
CA PRO A 12 -34.25 -16.38 -24.65
C PRO A 12 -34.21 -14.95 -24.09
N GLY A 13 -33.19 -14.64 -23.29
CA GLY A 13 -32.99 -13.30 -22.72
C GLY A 13 -32.94 -13.23 -21.19
N THR A 14 -33.00 -14.35 -20.47
CA THR A 14 -32.97 -14.39 -18.99
C THR A 14 -31.70 -15.01 -18.40
N GLY A 15 -30.65 -15.15 -19.20
CA GLY A 15 -29.33 -15.50 -18.65
C GLY A 15 -28.88 -14.40 -17.67
N PRO A 16 -28.24 -14.73 -16.54
CA PRO A 16 -27.61 -13.72 -15.71
C PRO A 16 -26.71 -12.89 -16.63
N ALA A 17 -26.93 -11.57 -16.63
CA ALA A 17 -26.09 -10.66 -17.39
C ALA A 17 -24.63 -10.97 -17.06
N PRO A 18 -23.71 -10.98 -18.04
CA PRO A 18 -22.30 -11.05 -17.71
C PRO A 18 -22.04 -9.95 -16.69
N GLU A 19 -21.58 -10.32 -15.49
CA GLU A 19 -21.09 -9.37 -14.51
C GLU A 19 -20.01 -8.56 -15.22
N GLN A 20 -20.39 -7.39 -15.72
CA GLN A 20 -19.43 -6.38 -16.09
C GLN A 20 -18.73 -6.07 -14.78
N ARG A 21 -17.51 -6.57 -14.60
CA ARG A 21 -16.60 -6.05 -13.59
C ARG A 21 -16.39 -4.59 -13.94
N ILE A 22 -17.24 -3.75 -13.39
CA ILE A 22 -17.07 -2.31 -13.38
C ILE A 22 -15.84 -2.10 -12.48
N TYR A 23 -14.68 -1.93 -13.11
CA TYR A 23 -13.47 -1.51 -12.41
C TYR A 23 -13.74 -0.11 -11.85
N GLY A 24 -13.63 0.01 -10.53
CA GLY A 24 -13.93 1.22 -9.77
C GLY A 24 -14.41 0.84 -8.38
N TYR A 25 -13.80 1.45 -7.36
CA TYR A 25 -14.16 1.28 -5.96
C TYR A 25 -15.68 1.42 -5.73
N GLN A 26 -16.38 0.29 -5.57
CA GLN A 26 -17.73 0.25 -5.03
C GLN A 26 -17.60 0.26 -3.51
N ALA A 27 -17.89 1.40 -2.89
CA ALA A 27 -18.04 1.48 -1.44
C ALA A 27 -19.05 0.39 -1.04
N ALA A 28 -18.57 -0.65 -0.35
CA ALA A 28 -19.42 -1.73 0.11
C ALA A 28 -20.47 -1.11 1.04
N ALA A 29 -21.70 -0.96 0.53
CA ALA A 29 -22.81 -0.46 1.29
C ALA A 29 -23.14 -1.50 2.38
N GLY A 30 -22.65 -1.27 3.59
CA GLY A 30 -23.12 -1.98 4.79
C GLY A 30 -22.11 -2.85 5.53
N VAL A 31 -20.82 -2.51 5.64
CA VAL A 31 -19.94 -3.17 6.62
C VAL A 31 -20.12 -2.53 8.00
N PRO A 32 -20.70 -3.24 9.01
CA PRO A 32 -20.77 -2.76 10.37
C PRO A 32 -19.45 -3.10 11.06
N GLY A 33 -18.52 -2.14 11.01
CA GLY A 33 -17.25 -2.20 11.72
C GLY A 33 -16.47 -0.94 11.42
N SER A 34 -16.71 0.13 12.21
CA SER A 34 -15.83 1.30 12.16
C SER A 34 -14.39 0.81 12.35
N LEU A 35 -13.49 1.11 11.40
CA LEU A 35 -12.08 0.74 11.51
C LEU A 35 -11.54 1.17 12.88
N ASP A 36 -11.15 0.19 13.70
CA ASP A 36 -10.44 0.42 14.94
C ASP A 36 -8.93 0.50 14.66
N VAL A 37 -8.38 1.71 14.80
CA VAL A 37 -6.97 1.99 14.55
C VAL A 37 -6.06 1.33 15.61
N GLY A 38 -6.53 1.19 16.84
CA GLY A 38 -5.77 0.49 17.88
C GLY A 38 -5.64 -1.00 17.55
N HIS A 39 -6.72 -1.59 17.05
CA HIS A 39 -6.73 -2.97 16.58
C HIS A 39 -5.82 -3.15 15.36
N SER A 40 -5.82 -2.24 14.38
CA SER A 40 -4.97 -2.37 13.19
C SER A 40 -3.48 -2.35 13.52
N LEU A 41 -3.05 -1.50 14.47
CA LEU A 41 -1.66 -1.47 14.95
C LEU A 41 -1.30 -2.74 15.74
N SER A 42 -2.20 -3.20 16.61
CA SER A 42 -2.01 -4.42 17.39
C SER A 42 -1.89 -5.64 16.48
N TYR A 43 -2.75 -5.72 15.46
CA TYR A 43 -2.70 -6.72 14.41
C TYR A 43 -1.37 -6.70 13.67
N GLY A 44 -0.91 -5.51 13.25
CA GLY A 44 0.38 -5.34 12.59
C GLY A 44 1.56 -5.80 13.46
N TRP A 45 1.53 -5.48 14.75
CA TRP A 45 2.53 -5.93 15.72
C TRP A 45 2.56 -7.45 15.87
N GLU A 46 1.41 -8.08 15.93
CA GLU A 46 1.32 -9.53 16.12
C GLU A 46 1.70 -10.32 14.88
N LYS A 47 1.28 -9.89 13.68
CA LYS A 47 1.71 -10.50 12.41
C LYS A 47 3.21 -10.37 12.21
N PHE A 48 3.78 -9.19 12.47
CA PHE A 48 5.23 -8.97 12.43
C PHE A 48 5.98 -9.95 13.35
N ARG A 49 5.55 -10.11 14.61
CA ARG A 49 6.19 -11.03 15.57
C ARG A 49 6.17 -12.49 15.14
N ARG A 50 5.19 -12.91 14.34
CA ARG A 50 5.07 -14.29 13.87
C ARG A 50 5.96 -14.60 12.68
N ASN A 51 6.32 -13.58 11.89
CA ASN A 51 7.17 -13.74 10.71
C ASN A 51 8.20 -12.60 10.57
N PRO A 52 9.05 -12.33 11.58
CA PRO A 52 9.88 -11.13 11.58
C PRO A 52 11.00 -11.16 10.52
N GLY A 53 11.46 -12.35 10.12
CA GLY A 53 12.61 -12.51 9.22
C GLY A 53 12.44 -11.80 7.87
N PRO A 54 11.41 -12.15 7.07
CA PRO A 54 11.13 -11.47 5.80
C PRO A 54 10.93 -9.96 5.95
N TRP A 55 10.24 -9.53 7.01
CA TRP A 55 9.98 -8.12 7.29
C TRP A 55 11.23 -7.31 7.59
N VAL A 56 12.09 -7.82 8.48
CA VAL A 56 13.37 -7.18 8.79
C VAL A 56 14.28 -7.17 7.55
N ALA A 57 14.27 -8.23 6.75
CA ALA A 57 15.04 -8.27 5.50
C ALA A 57 14.58 -7.17 4.52
N VAL A 58 13.28 -7.02 4.28
CA VAL A 58 12.76 -5.99 3.35
C VAL A 58 12.95 -4.58 3.88
N THR A 59 12.79 -4.32 5.17
CA THR A 59 13.03 -2.98 5.70
C THR A 59 14.51 -2.64 5.81
N SER A 60 15.37 -3.63 6.06
CA SER A 60 16.82 -3.45 5.97
C SER A 60 17.28 -3.07 4.56
N LEU A 61 16.59 -3.53 3.51
CA LEU A 61 16.88 -3.11 2.13
C LEU A 61 16.67 -1.60 1.95
N GLY A 62 15.66 -1.01 2.60
CA GLY A 62 15.47 0.45 2.62
C GLY A 62 16.64 1.19 3.27
N LEU A 63 17.15 0.68 4.40
CA LEU A 63 18.35 1.22 5.05
C LEU A 63 19.58 1.08 4.14
N VAL A 64 19.76 -0.07 3.49
CA VAL A 64 20.87 -0.29 2.55
C VAL A 64 20.78 0.67 1.37
N LEU A 65 19.60 0.87 0.77
CA LEU A 65 19.38 1.84 -0.31
C LEU A 65 19.73 3.26 0.12
N TYR A 66 19.33 3.66 1.33
CA TYR A 66 19.68 4.98 1.90
C TYR A 66 21.20 5.13 2.12
N LEU A 67 21.85 4.12 2.72
CA LEU A 67 23.30 4.16 2.96
C LEU A 67 24.08 4.17 1.65
N LEU A 68 23.64 3.40 0.65
CA LEU A 68 24.22 3.38 -0.68
C LEU A 68 24.08 4.75 -1.36
N PHE A 69 22.92 5.40 -1.24
CA PHE A 69 22.71 6.75 -1.74
C PHE A 69 23.71 7.74 -1.12
N VAL A 70 23.82 7.76 0.21
CA VAL A 70 24.76 8.64 0.91
C VAL A 70 26.19 8.34 0.47
N LEU A 71 26.57 7.07 0.37
CA LEU A 71 27.90 6.66 -0.08
C LEU A 71 28.20 7.14 -1.50
N ILE A 72 27.26 6.96 -2.45
CA ILE A 72 27.41 7.42 -3.83
C ILE A 72 27.59 8.94 -3.86
N VAL A 73 26.74 9.70 -3.16
CA VAL A 73 26.85 11.18 -3.14
C VAL A 73 28.20 11.62 -2.54
N ARG A 74 28.71 10.91 -1.54
CA ARG A 74 30.02 11.19 -0.92
C ARG A 74 31.22 10.84 -1.80
N ILE A 75 31.13 9.76 -2.58
CA ILE A 75 32.22 9.33 -3.48
C ILE A 75 32.29 10.21 -4.72
N PHE A 76 31.14 10.47 -5.34
CA PHE A 76 31.08 11.13 -6.64
C PHE A 76 30.99 12.66 -6.54
N GLU A 77 30.73 13.20 -5.34
CA GLU A 77 30.63 14.63 -5.04
C GLU A 77 30.00 15.45 -6.18
N PRO A 78 28.73 15.15 -6.57
CA PRO A 78 28.12 15.74 -7.76
C PRO A 78 28.05 17.27 -7.61
N THR A 79 28.83 17.97 -8.43
CA THR A 79 28.92 19.44 -8.42
C THR A 79 27.85 20.12 -9.27
N THR A 80 27.13 19.35 -10.08
CA THR A 80 26.08 19.86 -10.98
C THR A 80 24.73 19.19 -10.68
N LEU A 81 23.64 19.86 -11.06
CA LEU A 81 22.28 19.38 -10.80
C LEU A 81 21.95 18.07 -11.51
N VAL A 82 22.47 17.85 -12.72
CA VAL A 82 22.14 16.68 -13.55
C VAL A 82 22.48 15.35 -12.85
N PRO A 83 23.73 15.06 -12.44
CA PRO A 83 24.06 13.82 -11.75
C PRO A 83 23.34 13.70 -10.40
N LEU A 84 23.15 14.80 -9.67
CA LEU A 84 22.41 14.80 -8.39
C LEU A 84 20.96 14.35 -8.59
N VAL A 85 20.27 14.91 -9.59
CA VAL A 85 18.88 14.54 -9.92
C VAL A 85 18.80 13.11 -10.41
N LEU A 86 19.73 12.64 -11.24
CA LEU A 86 19.74 11.25 -11.72
C LEU A 86 19.90 10.25 -10.56
N ILE A 87 20.85 10.50 -9.65
CA ILE A 87 21.05 9.66 -8.46
C ILE A 87 19.78 9.67 -7.59
N PHE A 88 19.19 10.84 -7.36
CA PHE A 88 17.96 10.99 -6.61
C PHE A 88 16.81 10.18 -7.22
N LEU A 89 16.59 10.28 -8.54
CA LEU A 89 15.51 9.57 -9.23
C LEU A 89 15.68 8.04 -9.16
N VAL A 90 16.91 7.53 -9.33
CA VAL A 90 17.19 6.08 -9.23
C VAL A 90 16.85 5.56 -7.83
N VAL A 91 17.28 6.28 -6.79
CA VAL A 91 17.01 5.88 -5.40
C VAL A 91 15.53 6.00 -5.06
N MET A 92 14.88 7.07 -5.52
CA MET A 92 13.44 7.25 -5.33
C MET A 92 12.63 6.12 -5.98
N ALA A 93 12.96 5.73 -7.21
CA ALA A 93 12.34 4.59 -7.86
C ALA A 93 12.53 3.29 -7.06
N GLY A 94 13.74 3.05 -6.53
CA GLY A 94 14.02 1.92 -5.65
C GLY A 94 13.16 1.93 -4.38
N LEU A 95 12.97 3.09 -3.75
CA LEU A 95 12.12 3.25 -2.57
C LEU A 95 10.64 3.02 -2.88
N TRP A 96 10.14 3.46 -4.03
CA TRP A 96 8.76 3.18 -4.45
C TRP A 96 8.52 1.70 -4.71
N LEU A 97 9.46 1.01 -5.35
CA LEU A 97 9.38 -0.44 -5.53
C LEU A 97 9.43 -1.18 -4.19
N LEU A 98 10.26 -0.69 -3.27
CA LEU A 98 10.31 -1.24 -1.91
C LEU A 98 8.99 -1.04 -1.18
N GLN A 99 8.37 0.13 -1.29
CA GLN A 99 7.06 0.41 -0.71
C GLN A 99 5.98 -0.53 -1.29
N ALA A 100 5.99 -0.77 -2.60
CA ALA A 100 5.08 -1.72 -3.22
C ALA A 100 5.33 -3.16 -2.77
N ALA A 101 6.60 -3.54 -2.56
CA ALA A 101 6.95 -4.85 -2.00
C ALA A 101 6.45 -5.02 -0.56
N LEU A 102 6.55 -3.97 0.28
CA LEU A 102 5.98 -3.96 1.63
C LEU A 102 4.45 -4.11 1.60
N VAL A 103 3.77 -3.40 0.68
CA VAL A 103 2.32 -3.55 0.48
C VAL A 103 1.97 -4.98 0.06
N ARG A 104 2.70 -5.56 -0.91
CA ARG A 104 2.49 -6.94 -1.36
C ARG A 104 2.70 -7.95 -0.23
N GLY A 105 3.76 -7.79 0.55
CA GLY A 105 4.04 -8.63 1.71
C GLY A 105 2.96 -8.53 2.78
N ALA A 106 2.48 -7.32 3.05
CA ALA A 106 1.40 -7.09 3.99
C ALA A 106 0.10 -7.74 3.50
N LEU A 107 -0.22 -7.66 2.20
CA LEU A 107 -1.40 -8.31 1.62
C LEU A 107 -1.34 -9.83 1.81
N TYR A 108 -0.19 -10.46 1.53
CA TYR A 108 -0.04 -11.90 1.78
C TYR A 108 -0.27 -12.28 3.25
N GLU A 109 0.27 -11.48 4.19
CA GLU A 109 0.09 -11.78 5.61
C GLU A 109 -1.33 -11.50 6.11
N THR A 110 -1.98 -10.45 5.61
CA THR A 110 -3.40 -10.22 5.90
C THR A 110 -4.26 -11.33 5.31
N ASP A 111 -3.89 -11.88 4.15
CA ASP A 111 -4.61 -12.97 3.50
C ASP A 111 -4.31 -14.36 4.12
N GLY A 112 -3.41 -14.43 5.10
CA GLY A 112 -3.08 -15.66 5.85
C GLY A 112 -1.95 -16.50 5.25
N TYR A 113 -1.29 -16.02 4.20
CA TYR A 113 -0.14 -16.69 3.59
C TYR A 113 1.16 -16.33 4.32
N ARG A 114 1.90 -17.34 4.78
CA ARG A 114 3.25 -17.14 5.28
C ARG A 114 4.21 -16.91 4.13
N SER A 115 4.46 -15.65 3.85
CA SER A 115 5.22 -15.18 2.71
C SER A 115 6.73 -15.21 3.00
N ALA A 116 7.49 -15.76 2.05
CA ALA A 116 8.95 -15.67 2.05
C ALA A 116 9.40 -14.32 1.48
N PHE A 117 10.58 -13.82 1.86
CA PHE A 117 11.11 -12.53 1.42
C PHE A 117 11.02 -12.28 -0.10
N GLY A 118 11.38 -13.28 -0.92
CA GLY A 118 11.33 -13.16 -2.38
C GLY A 118 9.92 -12.96 -2.95
N SER A 119 8.87 -13.41 -2.25
CA SER A 119 7.48 -13.27 -2.72
C SER A 119 6.99 -11.82 -2.70
N TYR A 120 7.60 -10.94 -1.91
CA TYR A 120 7.24 -9.52 -1.82
C TYR A 120 7.52 -8.77 -3.12
N PHE A 121 8.54 -9.21 -3.87
CA PHE A 121 8.97 -8.56 -5.11
C PHE A 121 8.22 -9.07 -6.36
N HIS A 122 7.27 -9.99 -6.19
CA HIS A 122 6.40 -10.42 -7.28
C HIS A 122 5.29 -9.38 -7.49
N LEU A 123 5.67 -8.27 -8.11
CA LEU A 123 4.78 -7.16 -8.45
C LEU A 123 4.15 -7.43 -9.82
N PRO A 124 2.81 -7.50 -9.94
CA PRO A 124 2.15 -7.83 -11.20
C PRO A 124 2.42 -6.78 -12.29
N ASN A 125 2.46 -5.50 -11.89
CA ASN A 125 2.66 -4.39 -12.82
C ASN A 125 3.60 -3.31 -12.26
N VAL A 126 4.91 -3.56 -12.37
CA VAL A 126 5.98 -2.65 -11.91
C VAL A 126 5.86 -1.25 -12.55
N GLY A 127 5.46 -1.19 -13.83
CA GLY A 127 5.26 0.07 -14.55
C GLY A 127 4.15 0.91 -13.93
N ASN A 128 2.98 0.29 -13.69
CA ASN A 128 1.87 0.97 -13.02
C ASN A 128 2.21 1.37 -11.58
N VAL A 129 2.93 0.54 -10.84
CA VAL A 129 3.42 0.87 -9.49
C VAL A 129 4.26 2.14 -9.51
N LEU A 130 5.28 2.19 -10.36
CA LEU A 130 6.18 3.34 -10.47
C LEU A 130 5.44 4.60 -10.95
N LEU A 131 4.57 4.46 -11.95
CA LEU A 131 3.81 5.59 -12.47
C LEU A 131 2.82 6.13 -11.44
N THR A 132 2.16 5.26 -10.67
CA THR A 132 1.25 5.67 -9.57
C THR A 132 2.01 6.39 -8.47
N ALA A 133 3.15 5.85 -8.03
CA ALA A 133 3.98 6.47 -7.02
C ALA A 133 4.52 7.84 -7.48
N LEU A 134 4.96 7.94 -8.74
CA LEU A 134 5.41 9.19 -9.35
C LEU A 134 4.29 10.24 -9.41
N LEU A 135 3.09 9.84 -9.85
CA LEU A 135 1.94 10.74 -9.94
C LEU A 135 1.50 11.22 -8.55
N ALA A 136 1.38 10.32 -7.58
CA ALA A 136 1.07 10.69 -6.19
C ALA A 136 2.14 11.63 -5.61
N PHE A 137 3.42 11.29 -5.77
CA PHE A 137 4.54 12.11 -5.28
C PHE A 137 4.56 13.50 -5.90
N SER A 138 4.41 13.59 -7.23
CA SER A 138 4.40 14.87 -7.95
C SER A 138 3.19 15.72 -7.58
N ALA A 139 2.00 15.14 -7.46
CA ALA A 139 0.80 15.83 -7.01
C ALA A 139 0.95 16.37 -5.58
N THR A 140 1.40 15.52 -4.64
CA THR A 140 1.68 15.92 -3.25
C THR A 140 2.74 17.00 -3.18
N SER A 141 3.85 16.86 -3.92
CA SER A 141 4.96 17.82 -3.91
C SER A 141 4.56 19.18 -4.50
N LEU A 142 3.83 19.19 -5.62
CA LEU A 142 3.37 20.41 -6.27
C LEU A 142 2.36 21.14 -5.39
N ALA A 143 1.41 20.42 -4.78
CA ALA A 143 0.47 21.01 -3.85
C ALA A 143 1.18 21.55 -2.60
N SER A 144 2.13 20.81 -2.04
CA SER A 144 2.94 21.25 -0.89
C SER A 144 3.76 22.51 -1.20
N ALA A 145 4.27 22.64 -2.43
CA ALA A 145 5.03 23.80 -2.87
C ALA A 145 4.16 25.07 -2.96
N LEU A 146 2.87 24.94 -3.26
CA LEU A 146 1.91 26.05 -3.22
C LEU A 146 1.47 26.37 -1.80
N CYS A 147 1.13 25.34 -1.02
CA CYS A 147 0.79 25.44 0.40
C CYS A 147 0.87 24.07 1.08
N LEU A 148 1.36 24.03 2.32
CA LEU A 148 1.56 22.78 3.06
C LEU A 148 0.24 22.00 3.26
N VAL A 149 -0.87 22.69 3.52
CA VAL A 149 -2.16 22.05 3.85
C VAL A 149 -2.74 21.25 2.65
N PRO A 150 -2.85 21.82 1.43
CA PRO A 150 -3.20 21.05 0.23
C PRO A 150 -2.28 19.84 -0.03
N GLY A 151 -0.97 20.00 0.20
CA GLY A 151 -0.01 18.91 0.08
C GLY A 151 -0.33 17.72 0.97
N ILE A 152 -0.57 17.98 2.26
CA ILE A 152 -0.97 16.97 3.24
C ILE A 152 -2.28 16.30 2.83
N ALA A 153 -3.28 17.08 2.38
CA ALA A 153 -4.57 16.54 1.96
C ALA A 153 -4.44 15.57 0.78
N ILE A 154 -3.64 15.91 -0.24
CA ILE A 154 -3.37 15.01 -1.37
C ILE A 154 -2.60 13.77 -0.91
N GLY A 155 -1.60 13.93 -0.04
CA GLY A 155 -0.83 12.82 0.52
C GLY A 155 -1.73 11.80 1.25
N ILE A 156 -2.66 12.29 2.08
CA ILE A 156 -3.64 11.44 2.77
C ILE A 156 -4.57 10.77 1.75
N GLY A 157 -5.05 11.51 0.74
CA GLY A 157 -5.87 10.96 -0.34
C GLY A 157 -5.21 9.83 -1.13
N CYS A 158 -3.87 9.81 -1.21
CA CYS A 158 -3.09 8.80 -1.93
C CYS A 158 -2.57 7.65 -1.06
N VAL A 159 -2.95 7.58 0.23
CA VAL A 159 -2.39 6.60 1.18
C VAL A 159 -2.61 5.13 0.75
N PHE A 160 -3.70 4.84 0.02
CA PHE A 160 -4.04 3.49 -0.45
C PHE A 160 -3.78 3.27 -1.95
N SER A 161 -3.20 4.24 -2.68
CA SER A 161 -3.05 4.12 -4.13
C SER A 161 -2.20 2.92 -4.53
N LEU A 162 -1.10 2.65 -3.81
CA LEU A 162 -0.29 1.46 -4.08
C LEU A 162 -1.02 0.16 -3.72
N HIS A 163 -1.90 0.16 -2.71
CA HIS A 163 -2.73 -1.00 -2.38
C HIS A 163 -3.65 -1.36 -3.54
N PHE A 164 -4.34 -0.39 -4.16
CA PHE A 164 -5.19 -0.65 -5.32
C PHE A 164 -4.43 -1.18 -6.55
N VAL A 165 -3.23 -0.65 -6.83
CA VAL A 165 -2.40 -1.17 -7.94
C VAL A 165 -1.94 -2.60 -7.66
N VAL A 166 -1.49 -2.88 -6.43
CA VAL A 166 -0.86 -4.17 -6.09
C VAL A 166 -1.90 -5.27 -5.83
N ASP A 167 -3.07 -4.92 -5.30
CA ASP A 167 -4.14 -5.85 -4.95
C ASP A 167 -5.15 -6.04 -6.09
N GLN A 168 -5.59 -4.94 -6.72
CA GLN A 168 -6.68 -4.95 -7.69
C GLN A 168 -6.20 -4.75 -9.14
N ASP A 169 -4.88 -4.68 -9.36
CA ASP A 169 -4.25 -4.46 -10.68
C ASP A 169 -4.79 -3.20 -11.40
N GLU A 170 -5.20 -2.19 -10.63
CA GLU A 170 -5.73 -0.94 -11.18
C GLU A 170 -4.63 -0.15 -11.92
N GLY A 171 -5.05 0.57 -12.96
CA GLY A 171 -4.18 1.54 -13.64
C GLY A 171 -3.87 2.76 -12.73
N PRO A 172 -2.80 3.54 -13.01
CA PRO A 172 -2.30 4.53 -12.07
C PRO A 172 -3.29 5.63 -11.67
N ILE A 173 -4.04 6.16 -12.64
CA ILE A 173 -5.02 7.21 -12.40
C ILE A 173 -6.23 6.65 -11.65
N GLU A 174 -6.66 5.43 -11.99
CA GLU A 174 -7.78 4.78 -11.34
C GLU A 174 -7.43 4.44 -9.88
N ALA A 175 -6.24 3.92 -9.62
CA ALA A 175 -5.76 3.63 -8.26
C ALA A 175 -5.71 4.86 -7.36
N ILE A 176 -5.31 6.02 -7.90
CA ILE A 176 -5.35 7.30 -7.17
C ILE A 176 -6.81 7.68 -6.89
N ARG A 177 -7.68 7.55 -7.87
CA ARG A 177 -9.11 7.87 -7.72
C ARG A 177 -9.78 6.97 -6.68
N SER A 178 -9.60 5.66 -6.77
CA SER A 178 -10.11 4.66 -5.81
C SER A 178 -9.60 4.95 -4.40
N SER A 179 -8.31 5.29 -4.24
CA SER A 179 -7.76 5.73 -2.95
C SER A 179 -8.45 6.97 -2.41
N VAL A 180 -8.62 8.02 -3.23
CA VAL A 180 -9.28 9.26 -2.80
C VAL A 180 -10.74 9.00 -2.41
N LEU A 181 -11.48 8.21 -3.18
CA LEU A 181 -12.88 7.87 -2.87
C LEU A 181 -12.98 7.06 -1.57
N LEU A 182 -12.09 6.10 -1.36
CA LEU A 182 -12.01 5.31 -0.13
C LEU A 182 -11.72 6.20 1.10
N VAL A 183 -10.81 7.16 0.97
CA VAL A 183 -10.47 8.14 2.02
C VAL A 183 -11.63 9.08 2.30
N LEU A 184 -12.29 9.62 1.26
CA LEU A 184 -13.44 10.52 1.42
C LEU A 184 -14.65 9.83 2.05
N ALA A 185 -14.83 8.53 1.81
CA ALA A 185 -15.86 7.74 2.48
C ALA A 185 -15.54 7.48 3.97
N ASN A 186 -14.26 7.54 4.36
CA ASN A 186 -13.78 7.15 5.69
C ASN A 186 -12.78 8.15 6.28
N ILE A 187 -13.08 9.44 6.19
CA ILE A 187 -12.13 10.51 6.54
C ILE A 187 -11.59 10.34 7.96
N TRP A 188 -12.47 10.14 8.94
CA TRP A 188 -12.07 10.13 10.35
C TRP A 188 -11.20 8.92 10.72
N PRO A 189 -11.58 7.67 10.39
CA PRO A 189 -10.71 6.52 10.66
C PRO A 189 -9.36 6.61 9.93
N VAL A 190 -9.34 7.10 8.69
CA VAL A 190 -8.09 7.25 7.92
C VAL A 190 -7.19 8.31 8.54
N LEU A 191 -7.74 9.44 8.98
CA LEU A 191 -6.96 10.47 9.67
C LEU A 191 -6.30 9.94 10.95
N LEU A 192 -7.04 9.18 11.75
CA LEU A 192 -6.51 8.54 12.95
C LEU A 192 -5.42 7.50 12.63
N LEU A 193 -5.62 6.70 11.57
CA LEU A 193 -4.63 5.73 11.09
C LEU A 193 -3.34 6.43 10.66
N VAL A 194 -3.43 7.41 9.78
CA VAL A 194 -2.28 8.18 9.28
C VAL A 194 -1.56 8.87 10.44
N GLY A 195 -2.31 9.51 11.35
CA GLY A 195 -1.74 10.13 12.55
C GLY A 195 -0.98 9.13 13.42
N SER A 196 -1.54 7.93 13.62
CA SER A 196 -0.90 6.88 14.42
C SER A 196 0.36 6.33 13.74
N VAL A 197 0.33 6.12 12.43
CA VAL A 197 1.49 5.69 11.63
C VAL A 197 2.59 6.76 11.67
N ILE A 198 2.24 8.05 11.59
CA ILE A 198 3.20 9.16 11.73
C ILE A 198 3.86 9.11 13.11
N VAL A 199 3.08 8.98 14.18
CA VAL A 199 3.62 8.90 15.55
C VAL A 199 4.53 7.67 15.71
N MET A 200 4.11 6.50 15.22
CA MET A 200 4.90 5.28 15.29
C MET A 200 6.22 5.40 14.51
N THR A 201 6.16 5.96 13.30
CA THR A 201 7.33 6.22 12.46
C THR A 201 8.27 7.20 13.13
N PHE A 202 7.75 8.29 13.70
CA PHE A 202 8.52 9.29 14.42
C PHE A 202 9.24 8.69 15.63
N LEU A 203 8.54 7.91 16.47
CA LEU A 203 9.13 7.18 17.60
C LEU A 203 10.21 6.19 17.14
N GLY A 204 9.96 5.47 16.05
CA GLY A 204 10.96 4.57 15.44
C GLY A 204 12.21 5.30 14.95
N ALA A 205 12.05 6.50 14.41
CA ALA A 205 13.15 7.36 13.96
C ALA A 205 14.00 7.88 15.13
N LEU A 206 13.38 8.23 16.27
CA LEU A 206 14.08 8.71 17.47
C LEU A 206 15.05 7.66 18.05
N LEU A 207 14.80 6.37 17.81
CA LEU A 207 15.70 5.27 18.19
C LEU A 207 16.85 5.08 17.18
N CYS A 208 17.48 6.20 16.78
CA CYS A 208 18.55 6.28 15.77
C CYS A 208 18.19 5.62 14.43
N GLY A 209 16.90 5.62 14.05
CA GLY A 209 16.40 4.96 12.85
C GLY A 209 16.30 3.43 12.93
N PHE A 210 16.94 2.76 13.90
CA PHE A 210 16.81 1.31 14.07
C PHE A 210 15.38 0.90 14.44
N GLY A 211 14.65 1.77 15.14
CA GLY A 211 13.23 1.56 15.42
C GLY A 211 12.37 1.46 14.16
N LEU A 212 12.82 2.01 13.02
CA LEU A 212 12.11 1.90 11.73
C LEU A 212 12.12 0.48 11.14
N LEU A 213 13.08 -0.37 11.55
CA LEU A 213 13.09 -1.77 11.13
C LEU A 213 11.88 -2.55 11.65
N ILE A 214 11.25 -2.05 12.72
CA ILE A 214 10.07 -2.62 13.36
C ILE A 214 8.84 -1.75 13.12
N ALA A 215 8.97 -0.41 13.24
CA ALA A 215 7.88 0.51 12.96
C ALA A 215 7.42 0.44 11.49
N GLY A 216 8.34 0.25 10.55
CA GLY A 216 8.06 0.14 9.12
C GLY A 216 7.13 -1.04 8.79
N PRO A 217 7.51 -2.30 9.13
CA PRO A 217 6.67 -3.46 8.89
C PRO A 217 5.31 -3.38 9.57
N VAL A 218 5.30 -2.98 10.84
CA VAL A 218 4.07 -2.91 11.63
C VAL A 218 3.11 -1.88 11.04
N SER A 219 3.62 -0.70 10.64
CA SER A 219 2.81 0.31 9.95
C SER A 219 2.30 -0.20 8.60
N ALA A 220 3.14 -0.88 7.81
CA ALA A 220 2.73 -1.43 6.52
C ALA A 220 1.58 -2.44 6.66
N ILE A 221 1.68 -3.37 7.61
CA ILE A 221 0.62 -4.35 7.88
C ILE A 221 -0.63 -3.66 8.42
N ALA A 222 -0.50 -2.69 9.32
CA ALA A 222 -1.64 -1.95 9.89
C ALA A 222 -2.41 -1.17 8.82
N VAL A 223 -1.70 -0.52 7.88
CA VAL A 223 -2.33 0.18 6.75
C VAL A 223 -3.02 -0.81 5.81
N THR A 224 -2.42 -1.98 5.55
CA THR A 224 -3.07 -3.01 4.72
C THR A 224 -4.27 -3.65 5.39
N TYR A 225 -4.23 -3.88 6.70
CA TYR A 225 -5.39 -4.31 7.48
C TYR A 225 -6.53 -3.29 7.37
N ALA A 226 -6.20 -2.00 7.49
CA ALA A 226 -7.19 -0.94 7.33
C ALA A 226 -7.76 -0.91 5.91
N TYR A 227 -6.89 -1.03 4.89
CA TYR A 227 -7.31 -1.16 3.49
C TYR A 227 -8.30 -2.31 3.32
N ARG A 228 -7.93 -3.54 3.72
CA ARG A 228 -8.79 -4.73 3.65
C ARG A 228 -10.11 -4.52 4.40
N THR A 229 -10.07 -3.94 5.59
CA THR A 229 -11.27 -3.70 6.40
C THR A 229 -12.23 -2.72 5.71
N LEU A 230 -11.70 -1.61 5.18
CA LEU A 230 -12.52 -0.57 4.56
C LEU A 230 -13.01 -0.97 3.16
N THR A 231 -12.31 -1.87 2.45
CA THR A 231 -12.75 -2.41 1.16
C THR A 231 -13.57 -3.71 1.28
N GLY A 232 -13.74 -4.26 2.49
CA GLY A 232 -14.39 -5.57 2.69
C GLY A 232 -13.59 -6.76 2.17
N GLY A 233 -12.26 -6.61 2.07
CA GLY A 233 -11.34 -7.68 1.68
C GLY A 233 -11.05 -8.69 2.79
N PRO A 234 -10.35 -9.80 2.47
CA PRO A 234 -10.02 -10.83 3.45
C PRO A 234 -9.05 -10.33 4.53
N VAL A 235 -9.31 -10.74 5.77
CA VAL A 235 -8.44 -10.50 6.93
C VAL A 235 -8.36 -11.82 7.71
N SER A 236 -7.16 -12.39 7.75
CA SER A 236 -6.87 -13.60 8.51
C SER A 236 -6.69 -13.28 9.99
N ASP A 237 -7.11 -14.21 10.83
CA ASP A 237 -6.96 -14.07 12.28
C ASP A 237 -5.49 -13.99 12.70
N VAL A 238 -5.30 -13.43 13.88
CA VAL A 238 -4.05 -13.50 14.61
C VAL A 238 -4.09 -14.73 15.50
#